data_AF-A0A7W1AMM1-F1
#
_entry.id   AF-A0A7W1AMM1-F1
#
_cell.length_a   1.000
_cell.length_b   1.000
_cell.length_c   1.000
_cell.angle_alpha   90.00
_cell.angle_beta   90.00
_cell.angle_gamma   90.00
#
_symmetry.space_group_name_H-M   'P 1'
#
loop_
_entity.id
_entity.type
_entity.pdbx_description
1 polymer ?
#
loop_
_entity_poly.entity_id
_entity_poly.type
_entity_poly.pdbx_seq_one_letter_code
_entity_poly.pdbx_strand_id
1 'polypeptide(L)'
;DIFEENYFPSIPFHGGFGLLNLHGIPKPVYRAFQLLHGLGGTLYPVHGSHATVDVRVSGGADIVTVFLTNYAMPRHAIASEKVRVRLTGAPQPLSAFLSRIDDAHANPQQAWQDMGAPEYLSQRQVETLQAASTLTAEPHALRVVEKSIEFDVTLPPQSVAALKIEFAPRPLA
;
A
#
# COMPACT_ATOMS: atom_id res chain seq x y z
N ASP A 1 -2.19 -14.49 -13.93
CA ASP A 1 -1.68 -14.54 -15.31
C ASP A 1 -1.91 -15.88 -15.98
N ILE A 2 -2.69 -16.81 -15.40
CA ILE A 2 -3.19 -17.95 -16.16
C ILE A 2 -4.22 -17.41 -17.15
N PHE A 3 -3.78 -17.10 -18.36
CA PHE A 3 -4.52 -16.34 -19.38
C PHE A 3 -3.90 -16.60 -20.76
N GLU A 4 -4.73 -16.85 -21.79
CA GLU A 4 -4.27 -17.43 -23.07
C GLU A 4 -4.79 -16.71 -24.34
N GLU A 5 -5.32 -15.48 -24.25
CA GLU A 5 -5.77 -14.75 -25.45
C GLU A 5 -4.65 -14.43 -26.45
N ASN A 6 -3.39 -14.38 -25.98
CA ASN A 6 -2.20 -14.16 -26.80
C ASN A 6 -1.08 -15.13 -26.41
N TYR A 7 -1.36 -16.44 -26.59
CA TYR A 7 -0.51 -17.56 -26.16
C TYR A 7 -0.37 -17.68 -24.63
N PHE A 8 0.12 -18.82 -24.16
CA PHE A 8 0.43 -19.01 -22.75
C PHE A 8 1.88 -18.56 -22.45
N PRO A 9 2.09 -17.51 -21.63
CA PRO A 9 3.42 -16.99 -21.37
C PRO A 9 4.22 -17.93 -20.46
N SER A 10 5.54 -18.03 -20.69
CA SER A 10 6.49 -18.73 -19.82
C SER A 10 7.14 -17.81 -18.78
N ILE A 11 7.33 -16.53 -19.13
CA ILE A 11 8.07 -15.56 -18.32
C ILE A 11 7.24 -15.13 -17.10
N PRO A 12 7.78 -15.12 -15.87
CA PRO A 12 7.01 -14.83 -14.65
C PRO A 12 6.41 -13.40 -14.59
N PHE A 13 7.10 -12.40 -15.15
CA PHE A 13 6.63 -11.01 -15.21
C PHE A 13 6.72 -10.52 -16.66
N HIS A 14 5.60 -10.55 -17.38
CA HIS A 14 5.50 -10.26 -18.81
C HIS A 14 4.45 -9.19 -19.15
N GLY A 15 3.98 -8.43 -18.15
CA GLY A 15 2.93 -7.43 -18.34
C GLY A 15 1.51 -7.99 -18.46
N GLY A 16 1.28 -9.25 -18.05
CA GLY A 16 -0.05 -9.87 -18.04
C GLY A 16 -1.05 -9.19 -17.09
N PHE A 17 -2.34 -9.39 -17.36
CA PHE A 17 -3.45 -8.70 -16.67
C PHE A 17 -3.70 -9.12 -15.22
N GLY A 18 -3.24 -10.30 -14.81
CA GLY A 18 -3.63 -10.90 -13.54
C GLY A 18 -3.05 -10.17 -12.33
N LEU A 19 -3.81 -10.17 -11.23
CA LEU A 19 -3.33 -9.72 -9.91
C LEU A 19 -2.23 -10.62 -9.36
N LEU A 20 -2.27 -11.91 -9.73
CA LEU A 20 -1.25 -12.91 -9.45
C LEU A 20 -0.51 -13.25 -10.74
N ASN A 21 0.77 -13.58 -10.68
CA ASN A 21 1.49 -14.10 -11.84
C ASN A 21 1.26 -15.62 -12.07
N LEU A 22 1.98 -16.24 -12.99
CA LEU A 22 1.86 -17.66 -13.37
C LEU A 22 2.12 -18.63 -12.20
N HIS A 23 2.95 -18.22 -11.24
CA HIS A 23 3.32 -19.01 -10.07
C HIS A 23 2.48 -18.66 -8.82
N GLY A 24 1.40 -17.90 -9.00
CA GLY A 24 0.59 -17.43 -7.88
C GLY A 24 1.28 -16.37 -7.01
N ILE A 25 2.36 -15.74 -7.49
CA ILE A 25 3.02 -14.65 -6.77
C ILE A 25 2.16 -13.39 -6.90
N PRO A 26 1.72 -12.78 -5.79
CA PRO A 26 0.91 -11.57 -5.85
C PRO A 26 1.70 -10.37 -6.37
N LYS A 27 1.15 -9.66 -7.35
CA LYS A 27 1.73 -8.41 -7.86
C LYS A 27 1.39 -7.23 -6.93
N PRO A 28 2.05 -6.08 -7.06
CA PRO A 28 1.73 -4.87 -6.29
C PRO A 28 0.23 -4.51 -6.29
N VAL A 29 -0.44 -4.69 -7.43
CA VAL A 29 -1.89 -4.44 -7.56
C VAL A 29 -2.74 -5.37 -6.68
N TYR A 30 -2.36 -6.65 -6.52
CA TYR A 30 -3.05 -7.54 -5.58
C TYR A 30 -2.95 -7.00 -4.15
N ARG A 31 -1.75 -6.52 -3.76
CA ARG A 31 -1.52 -5.96 -2.42
C ARG A 31 -2.30 -4.67 -2.22
N ALA A 32 -2.48 -3.85 -3.26
CA ALA A 32 -3.35 -2.69 -3.18
C ALA A 32 -4.80 -3.09 -2.90
N PHE A 33 -5.32 -4.13 -3.57
CA PHE A 33 -6.64 -4.69 -3.24
C PHE A 33 -6.70 -5.31 -1.84
N GLN A 34 -5.62 -5.94 -1.38
CA GLN A 34 -5.53 -6.46 -0.01
C GLN A 34 -5.63 -5.33 1.03
N LEU A 35 -4.98 -4.19 0.79
CA LEU A 35 -5.10 -3.00 1.65
C LEU A 35 -6.51 -2.41 1.60
N LEU A 36 -7.11 -2.31 0.41
CA LEU A 36 -8.49 -1.84 0.24
C LEU A 36 -9.51 -2.74 0.94
N HIS A 37 -9.28 -4.06 0.93
CA HIS A 37 -10.13 -5.02 1.64
C HIS A 37 -10.08 -4.83 3.16
N GLY A 38 -8.97 -4.33 3.70
CA GLY A 38 -8.82 -4.03 5.12
C GLY A 38 -9.42 -2.70 5.58
N LEU A 39 -10.01 -1.92 4.68
CA LEU A 39 -10.64 -0.64 5.02
C LEU A 39 -11.93 -0.86 5.84
N GLY A 40 -12.23 0.09 6.72
CA GLY A 40 -13.43 0.05 7.55
C GLY A 40 -14.70 0.46 6.79
N GLY A 41 -15.87 0.20 7.40
CA GLY A 41 -17.16 0.47 6.77
C GLY A 41 -17.59 1.95 6.73
N THR A 42 -16.95 2.82 7.53
CA THR A 42 -17.26 4.26 7.56
C THR A 42 -16.17 5.05 6.86
N LEU A 43 -16.54 5.92 5.93
CA LEU A 43 -15.65 6.91 5.31
C LEU A 43 -15.71 8.23 6.08
N TYR A 44 -14.56 8.85 6.29
CA TYR A 44 -14.44 10.15 6.93
C TYR A 44 -14.09 11.23 5.89
N PRO A 45 -14.58 12.47 6.07
CA PRO A 45 -14.25 13.57 5.17
C PRO A 45 -12.75 13.91 5.24
N VAL A 46 -12.17 14.20 4.07
CA VAL A 46 -10.77 14.62 3.93
C VAL A 46 -10.76 15.97 3.22
N HIS A 47 -9.99 16.91 3.76
CA HIS A 47 -9.78 18.23 3.17
C HIS A 47 -8.32 18.39 2.73
N GLY A 48 -8.13 18.94 1.53
CA GLY A 48 -6.83 19.03 0.86
C GLY A 48 -6.87 18.31 -0.48
N SER A 49 -6.05 18.77 -1.42
CA SER A 49 -5.96 18.22 -2.76
C SER A 49 -4.56 18.38 -3.30
N HIS A 50 -4.12 17.42 -4.10
CA HIS A 50 -2.88 17.47 -4.85
C HIS A 50 -3.13 16.90 -6.25
N ALA A 51 -2.27 17.20 -7.21
CA ALA A 51 -2.44 16.73 -8.59
C ALA A 51 -2.33 15.21 -8.74
N THR A 52 -1.51 14.57 -7.90
CA THR A 52 -1.21 13.12 -7.97
C THR A 52 -1.48 12.38 -6.67
N VAL A 53 -1.72 13.10 -5.56
CA VAL A 53 -1.91 12.49 -4.25
C VAL A 53 -3.38 12.48 -3.88
N ASP A 54 -3.87 11.28 -3.59
CA ASP A 54 -5.20 11.03 -3.04
C ASP A 54 -5.09 10.44 -1.65
N VAL A 55 -5.92 10.93 -0.72
CA VAL A 55 -6.03 10.42 0.65
C VAL A 55 -7.48 10.04 0.92
N ARG A 56 -7.68 8.87 1.52
CA ARG A 56 -8.97 8.38 2.01
C ARG A 56 -8.80 7.90 3.44
N VAL A 57 -9.78 8.22 4.28
CA VAL A 57 -9.79 7.81 5.69
C VAL A 57 -11.03 6.98 5.91
N SER A 58 -10.85 5.77 6.44
CA SER A 58 -11.93 4.84 6.73
C SER A 58 -11.71 4.13 8.06
N GLY A 59 -12.78 3.68 8.72
CA GLY A 59 -12.61 2.98 10.00
C GLY A 59 -13.85 2.86 10.85
N GLY A 60 -13.60 2.56 12.12
CA GLY A 60 -14.55 2.52 13.22
C GLY A 60 -14.05 3.33 14.42
N ALA A 61 -14.62 3.08 15.60
CA ALA A 61 -14.32 3.85 16.81
C ALA A 61 -12.95 3.51 17.42
N ASP A 62 -12.49 2.28 17.22
CA ASP A 62 -11.27 1.67 17.74
C ASP A 62 -10.12 1.68 16.74
N ILE A 63 -10.44 1.72 15.44
CA ILE A 63 -9.43 1.59 14.39
C ILE A 63 -9.74 2.45 13.18
N VAL A 64 -8.74 3.18 12.70
CA VAL A 64 -8.84 3.96 11.46
C VAL A 64 -7.68 3.61 10.56
N THR A 65 -7.95 3.52 9.26
CA THR A 65 -6.95 3.41 8.21
C THR A 65 -6.96 4.67 7.38
N VAL A 66 -5.81 5.32 7.28
CA VAL A 66 -5.52 6.37 6.30
C VAL A 66 -4.85 5.72 5.10
N PHE A 67 -5.54 5.69 3.98
CA PHE A 67 -5.08 5.14 2.71
C PHE A 67 -4.64 6.29 1.80
N LEU A 68 -3.39 6.24 1.33
CA LEU A 68 -2.79 7.26 0.49
C LEU A 68 -2.27 6.65 -0.80
N THR A 69 -2.39 7.38 -1.90
CA THR A 69 -1.79 7.01 -3.18
C THR A 69 -1.07 8.20 -3.79
N ASN A 70 0.04 7.96 -4.49
CA ASN A 70 0.68 8.93 -5.38
C ASN A 70 0.73 8.33 -6.78
N TYR A 71 -0.21 8.75 -7.62
CA TYR A 71 -0.46 8.16 -8.93
C TYR A 71 -0.52 9.25 -10.00
N ALA A 72 0.07 8.92 -11.16
CA ALA A 72 -0.08 9.72 -12.36
C ALA A 72 -0.27 8.78 -13.55
N MET A 73 -1.09 9.23 -14.51
CA MET A 73 -1.26 8.54 -15.78
C MET A 73 0.07 8.48 -16.54
N PRO A 74 0.28 7.49 -17.43
CA PRO A 74 1.47 7.46 -18.27
C PRO A 74 1.75 8.80 -18.95
N ARG A 75 3.02 9.17 -19.05
CA ARG A 75 3.51 10.44 -19.64
C ARG A 75 3.16 11.72 -18.88
N HIS A 76 2.55 11.63 -17.69
CA HIS A 76 2.36 12.77 -16.81
C HIS A 76 3.51 12.87 -15.80
N ALA A 77 3.86 14.10 -15.41
CA ALA A 77 4.89 14.33 -14.41
C ALA A 77 4.42 13.83 -13.03
N ILE A 78 5.34 13.21 -12.30
CA ILE A 78 5.13 12.74 -10.93
C ILE A 78 6.47 12.80 -10.20
N ALA A 79 6.43 13.19 -8.93
CA ALA A 79 7.58 13.23 -8.05
C ALA A 79 7.25 12.57 -6.71
N SER A 80 8.27 12.36 -5.88
CA SER A 80 8.07 11.96 -4.51
C SER A 80 7.44 13.09 -3.71
N GLU A 81 6.33 12.81 -3.03
CA GLU A 81 5.58 13.81 -2.27
C GLU A 81 5.67 13.54 -0.77
N LYS A 82 5.83 14.61 0.03
CA LYS A 82 5.75 14.54 1.49
C LYS A 82 4.37 15.01 1.93
N VAL A 83 3.56 14.07 2.40
CA VAL A 83 2.17 14.32 2.81
C VAL A 83 2.11 14.42 4.32
N ARG A 84 1.67 15.57 4.82
CA ARG A 84 1.30 15.73 6.23
C ARG A 84 -0.20 15.48 6.38
N VAL A 85 -0.57 14.54 7.23
CA VAL A 85 -1.96 14.27 7.57
C VAL A 85 -2.23 14.72 9.00
N ARG A 86 -3.31 15.47 9.19
CA ARG A 86 -3.82 15.88 10.49
C ARG A 86 -5.21 15.31 10.72
N LEU A 87 -5.35 14.43 11.70
CA LEU A 87 -6.63 13.86 12.13
C LEU A 87 -7.15 14.67 13.33
N THR A 88 -8.36 15.22 13.20
CA THR A 88 -9.02 15.99 14.26
C THR A 88 -10.18 15.20 14.86
N GLY A 89 -10.41 15.33 16.17
CA GLY A 89 -11.52 14.64 16.84
C GLY A 89 -11.32 13.13 16.98
N ALA A 90 -10.09 12.65 16.77
CA ALA A 90 -9.71 11.27 17.03
C ALA A 90 -9.47 11.04 18.54
N PRO A 91 -9.77 9.85 19.08
CA PRO A 91 -9.38 9.48 20.43
C PRO A 91 -7.86 9.40 20.59
N GLN A 92 -7.39 9.11 21.81
CA GLN A 92 -5.97 8.90 22.06
C GLN A 92 -5.45 7.69 21.25
N PRO A 93 -4.40 7.85 20.43
CA PRO A 93 -3.82 6.74 19.68
C PRO A 93 -3.01 5.83 20.62
N LEU A 94 -3.09 4.52 20.37
CA LEU A 94 -2.30 3.49 21.05
C LEU A 94 -1.11 3.04 20.21
N SER A 95 -1.35 2.78 18.93
CA SER A 95 -0.34 2.27 18.01
C SER A 95 -0.63 2.76 16.59
N ALA A 96 0.40 2.79 15.75
CA ALA A 96 0.24 3.02 14.32
C ALA A 96 1.23 2.20 13.52
N PHE A 97 0.73 1.57 12.46
CA PHE A 97 1.53 0.73 11.57
C PHE A 97 1.32 1.15 10.12
N LEU A 98 2.42 1.39 9.43
CA LEU A 98 2.47 1.78 8.03
C LEU A 98 2.80 0.58 7.17
N SER A 99 1.96 0.31 6.17
CA SER A 99 2.25 -0.63 5.07
C SER A 99 2.42 0.16 3.78
N ARG A 100 3.38 -0.24 2.94
CA ARG A 100 3.69 0.45 1.68
C ARG A 100 3.76 -0.52 0.50
N ILE A 101 3.46 0.01 -0.67
CA ILE A 101 3.68 -0.60 -1.97
C ILE A 101 4.35 0.47 -2.83
N ASP A 102 5.61 0.25 -3.18
CA ASP A 102 6.43 1.16 -3.99
C ASP A 102 7.64 0.38 -4.55
N ASP A 103 8.62 1.07 -5.13
CA ASP A 103 9.79 0.42 -5.73
C ASP A 103 10.59 -0.46 -4.74
N ALA A 104 10.54 -0.15 -3.45
CA ALA A 104 11.26 -0.86 -2.38
C ALA A 104 10.36 -1.74 -1.50
N HIS A 105 9.03 -1.67 -1.63
CA HIS A 105 8.08 -2.40 -0.78
C HIS A 105 7.04 -3.18 -1.59
N ALA A 106 6.85 -4.46 -1.24
CA ALA A 106 5.88 -5.35 -1.89
C ALA A 106 6.03 -5.43 -3.42
N ASN A 107 7.28 -5.37 -3.91
CA ASN A 107 7.62 -5.35 -5.33
C ASN A 107 8.41 -6.61 -5.74
N PRO A 108 7.72 -7.72 -6.03
CA PRO A 108 8.38 -8.95 -6.44
C PRO A 108 8.97 -8.84 -7.86
N GLN A 109 8.52 -7.89 -8.69
CA GLN A 109 9.08 -7.71 -10.03
C GLN A 109 10.51 -7.17 -9.96
N GLN A 110 10.78 -6.20 -9.08
CA GLN A 110 12.14 -5.71 -8.84
C GLN A 110 13.04 -6.85 -8.33
N ALA A 111 12.57 -7.62 -7.34
CA ALA A 111 13.32 -8.77 -6.84
C ALA A 111 13.61 -9.82 -7.92
N TRP A 112 12.69 -10.04 -8.86
CA TRP A 112 12.92 -10.93 -10.01
C TRP A 112 13.94 -10.36 -11.00
N GLN A 113 13.92 -9.04 -11.25
CA GLN A 113 14.93 -8.37 -12.07
C GLN A 113 16.33 -8.49 -11.43
N ASP A 114 16.42 -8.33 -10.11
CA ASP A 114 17.68 -8.48 -9.37
C ASP A 114 18.24 -9.92 -9.43
N MET A 115 17.37 -10.92 -9.64
CA MET A 115 17.77 -12.31 -9.91
C MET A 115 18.28 -12.55 -11.34
N GLY A 116 18.33 -11.52 -12.19
CA GLY A 116 18.68 -11.64 -13.59
C GLY A 116 17.49 -12.00 -14.49
N ALA A 117 16.26 -11.74 -14.03
CA ALA A 117 15.03 -11.96 -14.79
C ALA A 117 14.88 -13.39 -15.37
N PRO A 118 15.08 -14.46 -14.57
CA PRO A 118 15.01 -15.84 -15.06
C PRO A 118 13.62 -16.18 -15.62
N GLU A 119 13.62 -16.84 -16.78
CA GLU A 119 12.39 -17.34 -17.42
C GLU A 119 11.77 -18.50 -16.63
N TYR A 120 12.59 -19.44 -16.16
CA TYR A 120 12.13 -20.58 -15.37
C TYR A 120 12.59 -20.45 -13.92
N LEU A 121 11.63 -20.34 -13.00
CA LEU A 121 11.91 -20.20 -11.58
C LEU A 121 12.10 -21.57 -10.92
N SER A 122 13.16 -21.69 -10.13
CA SER A 122 13.25 -22.72 -9.09
C SER A 122 12.26 -22.46 -7.97
N GLN A 123 11.92 -23.49 -7.19
CA GLN A 123 11.06 -23.36 -6.01
C GLN A 123 11.57 -22.29 -5.04
N ARG A 124 12.89 -22.27 -4.77
CA ARG A 124 13.51 -21.26 -3.89
C ARG A 124 13.35 -19.84 -4.41
N GLN A 125 13.43 -19.64 -5.73
CA GLN A 125 13.19 -18.31 -6.31
C GLN A 125 11.72 -17.91 -6.17
N VAL A 126 10.78 -18.84 -6.38
CA VAL A 126 9.34 -18.57 -6.13
C VAL A 126 9.10 -18.15 -4.68
N GLU A 127 9.68 -18.86 -3.71
CA GLU A 127 9.57 -18.52 -2.28
C GLU A 127 10.14 -17.13 -1.98
N THR A 128 11.31 -16.79 -2.53
CA THR A 128 11.89 -15.44 -2.38
C THR A 128 10.98 -14.36 -2.97
N LEU A 129 10.37 -14.60 -4.13
CA LEU A 129 9.46 -13.64 -4.76
C LEU A 129 8.13 -13.51 -4.00
N GLN A 130 7.62 -14.59 -3.42
CA GLN A 130 6.47 -14.55 -2.50
C GLN A 130 6.78 -13.68 -1.27
N ALA A 131 7.97 -13.84 -0.69
CA ALA A 131 8.42 -13.01 0.42
C ALA A 131 8.54 -11.53 0.00
N ALA A 132 9.15 -11.24 -1.17
CA ALA A 132 9.30 -9.88 -1.71
C ALA A 132 7.96 -9.20 -2.04
N SER A 133 6.91 -9.99 -2.30
CA SER A 133 5.54 -9.50 -2.51
C SER A 133 4.83 -9.11 -1.21
N THR A 134 5.27 -9.60 -0.05
CA THR A 134 4.51 -9.48 1.20
C THR A 134 4.49 -8.03 1.72
N LEU A 135 3.32 -7.60 2.20
CA LEU A 135 3.18 -6.33 2.90
C LEU A 135 3.80 -6.42 4.28
N THR A 136 4.71 -5.50 4.59
CA THR A 136 5.30 -5.36 5.93
C THR A 136 4.64 -4.19 6.64
N ALA A 137 4.16 -4.44 7.86
CA ALA A 137 3.61 -3.42 8.73
C ALA A 137 4.71 -2.89 9.66
N GLU A 138 5.07 -1.63 9.52
CA GLU A 138 6.14 -1.01 10.29
C GLU A 138 5.60 0.02 11.28
N PRO A 139 6.07 0.05 12.53
CA PRO A 139 5.68 1.09 13.48
C PRO A 139 5.92 2.48 12.90
N HIS A 140 4.94 3.36 13.04
CA HIS A 140 5.02 4.72 12.53
C HIS A 140 4.74 5.73 13.64
N ALA A 141 5.56 6.76 13.72
CA ALA A 141 5.46 7.76 14.76
C ALA A 141 4.24 8.67 14.53
N LEU A 142 3.51 8.91 15.61
CA LEU A 142 2.41 9.87 15.65
C LEU A 142 2.80 11.04 16.57
N ARG A 143 2.44 12.26 16.17
CA ARG A 143 2.54 13.45 17.01
C ARG A 143 1.15 13.84 17.49
N VAL A 144 0.95 13.93 18.80
CA VAL A 144 -0.30 14.46 19.36
C VAL A 144 -0.09 15.94 19.65
N VAL A 145 -0.84 16.80 18.96
CA VAL A 145 -0.80 18.26 19.10
C VAL A 145 -2.19 18.73 19.49
N GLU A 146 -2.32 19.25 20.71
CA GLU A 146 -3.61 19.64 21.31
C GLU A 146 -4.62 18.47 21.31
N LYS A 147 -5.61 18.51 20.40
CA LYS A 147 -6.64 17.48 20.19
C LYS A 147 -6.59 16.88 18.79
N SER A 148 -5.42 16.94 18.15
CA SER A 148 -5.16 16.44 16.80
C SER A 148 -4.01 15.45 16.81
N ILE A 149 -4.04 14.51 15.87
CA ILE A 149 -2.95 13.57 15.59
C ILE A 149 -2.34 13.96 14.25
N GLU A 150 -1.02 14.13 14.21
CA GLU A 150 -0.28 14.48 13.01
C GLU A 150 0.81 13.46 12.71
N PHE A 151 0.95 13.13 11.44
CA PHE A 151 2.03 12.28 10.94
C PHE A 151 2.39 12.66 9.51
N ASP A 152 3.62 12.31 9.11
CA ASP A 152 4.15 12.61 7.79
C ASP A 152 4.44 11.30 7.05
N VAL A 153 3.96 11.16 5.81
CA VAL A 153 4.23 10.02 4.93
C VAL A 153 4.92 10.53 3.67
N THR A 154 6.03 9.90 3.30
CA THR A 154 6.66 10.15 1.99
C THR A 154 6.13 9.13 0.99
N LEU A 155 5.60 9.60 -0.13
CA LEU A 155 5.04 8.78 -1.20
C LEU A 155 5.90 8.92 -2.45
N PRO A 156 6.75 7.93 -2.79
CA PRO A 156 7.41 7.86 -4.08
C PRO A 156 6.41 7.88 -5.26
N PRO A 157 6.85 8.12 -6.49
CA PRO A 157 6.01 7.93 -7.66
C PRO A 157 5.38 6.53 -7.70
N GLN A 158 4.12 6.45 -8.14
CA GLN A 158 3.39 5.18 -8.30
C GLN A 158 3.32 4.34 -7.01
N SER A 159 3.13 5.01 -5.86
CA SER A 159 3.11 4.34 -4.55
C SER A 159 1.73 4.33 -3.91
N VAL A 160 1.56 3.36 -3.01
CA VAL A 160 0.41 3.24 -2.11
C VAL A 160 0.94 3.11 -0.69
N ALA A 161 0.30 3.81 0.25
CA ALA A 161 0.57 3.67 1.67
C ALA A 161 -0.74 3.50 2.43
N ALA A 162 -0.74 2.65 3.44
CA ALA A 162 -1.85 2.51 4.37
C ALA A 162 -1.31 2.62 5.80
N LEU A 163 -1.72 3.67 6.50
CA LEU A 163 -1.44 3.84 7.92
C LEU A 163 -2.65 3.39 8.72
N LYS A 164 -2.50 2.30 9.47
CA LYS A 164 -3.50 1.79 10.39
C LYS A 164 -3.20 2.31 11.79
N ILE A 165 -4.15 3.01 12.40
CA ILE A 165 -4.04 3.61 13.73
C ILE A 165 -5.07 2.95 14.63
N GLU A 166 -4.61 2.46 15.78
CA GLU A 166 -5.46 1.91 16.83
C GLU A 166 -5.65 2.96 17.92
N PHE A 167 -6.87 3.04 18.44
CA PHE A 167 -7.26 4.02 19.45
C PHE A 167 -7.67 3.36 20.76
N ALA A 168 -7.51 4.09 21.85
CA ALA A 168 -8.10 3.71 23.13
C ALA A 168 -9.63 3.68 23.00
N PRO A 169 -10.31 2.71 23.65
CA PRO A 169 -11.77 2.72 23.72
C PRO A 169 -12.26 4.07 24.22
N ARG A 170 -13.31 4.61 23.60
CA ARG A 170 -13.95 5.81 24.16
C ARG A 170 -14.55 5.43 25.51
N PRO A 171 -14.32 6.20 26.59
CA PRO A 171 -15.01 5.96 27.84
C PRO A 171 -16.53 6.01 27.59
N LEU A 172 -17.25 5.03 28.12
CA LEU A 172 -18.72 5.02 28.10
C LEU A 172 -19.20 6.27 28.82
N ALA A 173 -20.00 7.08 28.12
CA ALA A 173 -20.65 8.27 28.64
C ALA A 173 -21.79 7.90 29.60
#